data_AF-A0ABD0NRH0-F1
#
_entry.id   AF-A0ABD0NRH0-F1
#
_cell.length_a   1.000
_cell.length_b   1.000
_cell.length_c   1.000
_cell.angle_alpha   90.00
_cell.angle_beta   90.00
_cell.angle_gamma   90.00
#
_symmetry.space_group_name_H-M   'P 1'
#
loop_
_entity.id
_entity.type
_entity.pdbx_description
1 polymer ?
#
loop_
_entity_poly.entity_id
_entity_poly.type
_entity_poly.pdbx_seq_one_letter_code
_entity_poly.pdbx_strand_id
1 'polypeptide(L)'
;TMFSNYKKIKDFLKGEISKHREDWDPLNPRDLIDNYLTEMEKKKSDPEAGFNMEGLVVSCLDVIEAGTETTATTLRWGLLFMIKYPEIQ
;
A
#
# COMPACT_ATOMS: atom_id res chain seq x y z
N THR A 1 -12.84 4.71 -10.03
CA THR A 1 -12.76 4.42 -8.58
C THR A 1 -11.72 3.33 -8.34
N MET A 2 -11.25 3.16 -7.11
CA MET A 2 -10.29 2.11 -6.72
C MET A 2 -10.68 0.72 -7.28
N PHE A 3 -11.90 0.25 -6.99
CA PHE A 3 -12.39 -1.05 -7.43
C PHE A 3 -12.38 -1.25 -8.95
N SER A 4 -12.76 -0.23 -9.73
CA SER A 4 -12.74 -0.32 -11.20
C SER A 4 -11.33 -0.44 -11.79
N ASN A 5 -10.29 -0.05 -11.04
CA ASN A 5 -8.90 -0.05 -11.48
C ASN A 5 -8.05 -1.14 -10.81
N TYR A 6 -8.65 -2.03 -10.02
CA TYR A 6 -7.95 -3.01 -9.19
C TYR A 6 -6.85 -3.78 -9.93
N LYS A 7 -7.17 -4.29 -11.13
CA LYS A 7 -6.22 -5.02 -11.96
C LYS A 7 -5.01 -4.16 -12.34
N LYS A 8 -5.23 -2.92 -12.79
CA LYS A 8 -4.17 -1.99 -13.19
C LYS A 8 -3.27 -1.62 -12.01
N ILE A 9 -3.87 -1.42 -10.83
CA ILE A 9 -3.12 -1.11 -9.60
C ILE A 9 -2.29 -2.32 -9.18
N LYS A 10 -2.87 -3.54 -9.20
CA LYS A 10 -2.12 -4.77 -8.90
C LYS A 10 -0.95 -4.98 -9.86
N ASP A 11 -1.13 -4.72 -11.16
CA ASP A 11 -0.06 -4.84 -12.16
C ASP A 11 1.03 -3.78 -11.95
N PHE A 12 0.65 -2.54 -11.62
CA PHE A 12 1.59 -1.49 -11.23
C PHE A 12 2.40 -1.88 -9.99
N LEU A 13 1.73 -2.33 -8.92
CA LEU A 13 2.37 -2.77 -7.68
C LEU A 13 3.37 -3.89 -7.91
N LYS A 14 3.03 -4.89 -8.74
CA LYS A 14 3.97 -5.95 -9.11
C LYS A 14 5.23 -5.39 -9.77
N GLY A 15 5.08 -4.41 -10.66
CA GLY A 15 6.21 -3.74 -11.30
C GLY A 15 7.10 -3.00 -10.29
N GLU A 16 6.51 -2.27 -9.36
CA GLU A 16 7.27 -1.57 -8.31
C GLU A 16 7.97 -2.55 -7.36
N ILE A 17 7.30 -3.64 -6.97
CA ILE A 17 7.90 -4.70 -6.14
C ILE A 17 9.07 -5.38 -6.88
N SER A 18 8.96 -5.60 -8.19
CA SER A 18 10.06 -6.14 -8.99
C SER A 18 11.28 -5.23 -8.96
N LYS A 19 11.09 -3.90 -9.12
CA LYS A 19 12.19 -2.92 -9.02
C LYS A 19 12.84 -2.96 -7.63
N HIS A 20 12.04 -2.95 -6.56
CA HIS A 20 12.56 -3.01 -5.20
C HIS A 20 13.39 -4.26 -4.94
N ARG A 21 13.01 -5.39 -5.56
CA ARG A 21 13.76 -6.65 -5.45
C ARG A 21 15.09 -6.61 -6.19
N GLU A 22 15.21 -5.86 -7.29
CA GLU A 22 16.44 -5.76 -8.09
C GLU A 22 17.55 -4.99 -7.36
N ASP A 23 17.19 -3.96 -6.59
CA ASP A 23 18.12 -3.10 -5.86
C ASP A 23 17.98 -3.21 -4.33
N TRP A 24 17.40 -4.31 -3.85
CA TRP A 24 17.11 -4.53 -2.44
C TRP A 24 18.40 -4.57 -1.59
N ASP A 25 18.48 -3.68 -0.60
CA ASP A 25 19.51 -3.68 0.45
C ASP A 25 18.87 -4.00 1.82
N PRO A 26 19.07 -5.21 2.37
CA PRO A 26 18.52 -5.60 3.67
C PRO A 26 19.04 -4.74 4.85
N LEU A 27 20.18 -4.06 4.69
CA LEU A 27 20.77 -3.21 5.72
C LEU A 27 20.19 -1.80 5.73
N ASN A 28 19.51 -1.39 4.65
CA ASN A 28 18.98 -0.04 4.47
C ASN A 28 17.61 -0.06 3.78
N PRO A 29 16.56 -0.58 4.42
CA PRO A 29 15.23 -0.68 3.82
C PRO A 29 14.61 0.71 3.64
N ARG A 30 14.09 0.99 2.43
CA ARG A 30 13.55 2.29 2.06
C ARG A 30 12.11 2.50 2.54
N ASP A 31 11.29 1.45 2.44
CA ASP A 31 9.86 1.52 2.70
C ASP A 31 9.24 0.16 3.08
N LEU A 32 7.91 0.08 3.06
CA LEU A 32 7.15 -1.12 3.38
C LEU A 32 7.58 -2.34 2.53
N ILE A 33 7.87 -2.15 1.24
CA ILE A 33 8.22 -3.24 0.33
C ILE A 33 9.55 -3.86 0.77
N ASP A 34 10.59 -3.03 0.97
CA ASP A 34 11.90 -3.53 1.41
C ASP A 34 11.86 -4.18 2.79
N ASN A 35 11.07 -3.63 3.72
CA ASN A 35 10.89 -4.21 5.05
C ASN A 35 10.19 -5.57 4.97
N TYR A 36 9.18 -5.71 4.11
CA TYR A 36 8.50 -7.00 3.90
C TYR A 36 9.45 -8.03 3.28
N LEU A 37 10.24 -7.63 2.26
CA LEU A 37 11.26 -8.51 1.66
C LEU A 37 12.28 -8.98 2.71
N THR A 38 12.68 -8.07 3.61
CA THR A 38 13.58 -8.37 4.71
C THR A 38 13.00 -9.37 5.71
N GLU A 39 11.74 -9.19 6.12
CA GLU A 39 11.10 -10.16 7.00
C GLU A 39 10.87 -11.51 6.31
N MET A 40 10.50 -11.50 5.02
CA MET A 40 10.36 -12.72 4.22
C MET A 40 11.68 -13.52 4.16
N GLU A 41 12.82 -12.86 3.95
CA GLU A 41 14.13 -13.53 3.94
C GLU A 41 14.52 -14.05 5.33
N LYS A 42 14.31 -13.26 6.39
CA LYS A 42 14.59 -13.70 7.78
C LYS A 42 13.76 -14.91 8.19
N LYS A 43 12.53 -15.02 7.68
CA LYS A 43 11.56 -16.07 8.04
C LYS A 43 11.49 -17.21 7.03
N LYS A 44 12.37 -17.27 6.04
CA LYS A 44 12.32 -18.29 4.96
C LYS A 44 12.33 -19.76 5.43
N SER A 45 12.85 -20.02 6.63
CA SER A 45 12.88 -21.37 7.23
C SER A 45 11.63 -21.72 8.04
N ASP A 46 10.73 -20.76 8.25
CA ASP A 46 9.50 -20.91 9.02
C ASP A 46 8.30 -20.95 8.05
N PRO A 47 7.77 -22.14 7.72
CA PRO A 47 6.65 -22.26 6.78
C PRO A 47 5.35 -21.61 7.30
N GLU A 48 5.23 -21.38 8.62
CA GLU A 48 4.05 -20.78 9.23
C GLU A 48 4.12 -19.24 9.29
N ALA A 49 5.26 -18.64 8.89
CA ALA A 49 5.45 -17.19 8.96
C ALA A 49 4.56 -16.41 7.96
N GLY A 50 4.05 -17.07 6.91
CA GLY A 50 3.06 -16.50 6.01
C GLY A 50 3.55 -15.43 5.02
N PHE A 51 4.83 -15.03 5.07
CA PHE A 51 5.40 -14.05 4.14
C PHE A 51 5.65 -14.65 2.76
N ASN A 52 5.02 -14.07 1.73
CA ASN A 52 5.25 -14.45 0.35
C ASN A 52 4.96 -13.28 -0.61
N MET A 53 5.36 -13.42 -1.87
CA MET A 53 5.23 -12.35 -2.86
C MET A 53 3.79 -11.94 -3.16
N GLU A 54 2.83 -12.88 -3.12
CA GLU A 54 1.42 -12.53 -3.32
C GLU A 54 0.88 -11.76 -2.11
N GLY A 55 1.24 -12.18 -0.90
CA GLY A 55 0.94 -11.48 0.34
C GLY A 55 1.45 -10.04 0.32
N LEU A 56 2.68 -9.81 -0.14
CA LEU A 56 3.24 -8.47 -0.31
C LEU A 56 2.40 -7.60 -1.27
N VAL A 57 2.04 -8.13 -2.44
CA VAL A 57 1.21 -7.39 -3.41
C VAL A 57 -0.14 -7.01 -2.79
N VAL A 58 -0.77 -7.94 -2.05
CA VAL A 58 -2.05 -7.69 -1.37
C VAL A 58 -1.88 -6.67 -0.23
N SER A 59 -0.85 -6.78 0.60
CA SER A 59 -0.59 -5.81 1.67
C SER A 59 -0.39 -4.38 1.15
N CYS A 60 0.35 -4.21 0.05
CA CYS A 60 0.49 -2.91 -0.59
C CYS A 60 -0.84 -2.38 -1.13
N LEU A 61 -1.66 -3.26 -1.70
CA LEU A 61 -2.97 -2.90 -2.22
C LEU A 61 -3.93 -2.47 -1.11
N ASP A 62 -3.97 -3.21 0.00
CA ASP A 62 -4.80 -2.89 1.17
C ASP A 62 -4.48 -1.50 1.72
N VAL A 63 -3.20 -1.16 1.87
CA VAL A 63 -2.77 0.17 2.36
C VAL A 63 -3.24 1.28 1.42
N ILE A 64 -3.07 1.11 0.11
CA ILE A 64 -3.48 2.12 -0.89
C ILE A 64 -5.00 2.27 -0.91
N GLU A 65 -5.73 1.16 -0.93
CA GLU A 65 -7.18 1.13 -0.96
C GLU A 65 -7.79 1.78 0.29
N ALA A 66 -7.34 1.35 1.46
CA ALA A 66 -7.83 1.85 2.74
C ALA A 66 -7.51 3.33 2.92
N GLY A 67 -6.31 3.79 2.53
CA GLY A 67 -5.87 5.17 2.75
C GLY A 67 -6.42 6.17 1.75
N THR A 68 -6.55 5.80 0.47
CA THR A 68 -6.82 6.78 -0.60
C THR A 68 -8.28 7.17 -0.68
N GLU A 69 -9.18 6.19 -0.86
CA GLU A 69 -10.60 6.49 -1.11
C GLU A 69 -11.28 7.06 0.14
N THR A 70 -10.95 6.55 1.33
CA THR A 70 -11.56 7.01 2.59
C THR A 70 -11.16 8.45 2.93
N THR A 71 -9.86 8.77 2.84
CA THR A 71 -9.34 10.11 3.12
C THR A 71 -9.84 11.11 2.08
N ALA A 72 -9.78 10.77 0.79
CA ALA A 72 -10.27 11.65 -0.27
C ALA A 72 -11.78 11.93 -0.12
N THR A 73 -12.57 10.91 0.21
CA THR A 73 -14.01 11.06 0.44
C THR A 73 -14.27 11.95 1.67
N THR A 74 -13.55 11.71 2.77
CA THR A 74 -13.67 12.50 4.00
C THR A 74 -13.34 13.96 3.75
N LEU A 75 -12.22 14.25 3.10
CA LEU A 75 -11.82 15.61 2.78
C LEU A 75 -12.82 16.29 1.84
N ARG A 76 -13.35 15.57 0.84
CA ARG A 76 -14.37 16.10 -0.07
C ARG A 76 -15.63 16.53 0.69
N TRP A 77 -16.10 15.70 1.62
CA TRP A 77 -17.24 16.06 2.48
C TRP A 77 -16.90 17.18 3.46
N GLY A 78 -15.71 17.15 4.06
CA GLY A 78 -15.24 18.21 4.96
C GLY A 78 -15.24 19.58 4.29
N LEU A 79 -14.69 19.67 3.07
CA LEU A 79 -14.70 20.90 2.26
C LEU A 79 -16.12 21.33 1.87
N LEU A 80 -16.99 20.40 1.48
CA LEU A 80 -18.38 20.71 1.16
C LEU A 80 -19.12 21.29 2.39
N PHE A 81 -18.88 20.74 3.57
CA PHE A 81 -19.48 21.25 4.80
C PHE A 81 -18.92 22.62 5.20
N MET A 82 -17.61 22.85 5.05
CA MET A 82 -17.02 24.18 5.27
C MET A 82 -17.64 25.25 4.35
N ILE A 83 -17.91 24.93 3.08
CA ILE A 83 -18.59 25.84 2.15
C ILE A 83 -20.05 26.11 2.57
N LYS A 84 -20.74 25.08 3.06
CA LYS A 84 -22.16 25.16 3.44
C LYS A 84 -22.39 25.88 4.77
N TYR A 85 -21.45 25.76 5.71
CA TYR A 85 -21.53 26.29 7.07
C TYR A 85 -20.30 27.18 7.35
N PRO A 86 -20.20 28.33 6.69
CA PRO A 86 -19.02 29.21 6.77
C PRO A 86 -18.75 29.74 8.18
N GLU A 87 -19.73 29.72 9.07
CA GLU A 87 -19.61 30.13 10.48
C GLU A 87 -18.84 29.14 11.37
N ILE A 88 -18.63 27.90 10.92
CA ILE A 88 -17.94 26.83 11.68
C ILE A 88 -16.43 26.81 11.41
N GLN A 89 -16.00 27.32 10.25
CA GLN A 89 -14.63 27.19 9.73
C GLN A 89 -13.57 27.87 10.61
#